data_AF-Q1JZJ3-F1
#
_entry.id   AF-Q1JZJ3-F1
#
_cell.length_a   1.000
_cell.length_b   1.000
_cell.length_c   1.000
_cell.angle_alpha   90.00
_cell.angle_beta   90.00
_cell.angle_gamma   90.00
#
_symmetry.space_group_name_H-M   'P 1'
#
loop_
_entity.id
_entity.type
_entity.pdbx_description
1 polymer ?
#
loop_
_entity_poly.entity_id
_entity_poly.type
_entity_poly.pdbx_seq_one_letter_code
_entity_poly.pdbx_strand_id
1 'polypeptide(L)'
;MALSSEERQWIDQQLSLIGTLQTEIHDLFLSAQGADACAQCQGSCCELGHNHMTLANLLAAILQDKLPAAHFDRTCPFLGDNGCTLDIAVRPYNCITFICEDVEQALSVEEQNRFYRLEQQLRSLYIAFDERYLGSSLQGLLIRSQSMAGSLFLARR
;
A
#
# COMPACT_ATOMS: atom_id res chain seq x y z
N MET A 1 0.12 12.93 -23.24
CA MET A 1 -0.92 13.92 -22.88
C MET A 1 -0.69 14.30 -21.43
N ALA A 2 -0.60 15.59 -21.10
CA ALA A 2 -0.36 16.04 -19.74
C ALA A 2 -1.67 15.98 -18.93
N LEU A 3 -1.60 15.64 -17.63
CA LEU A 3 -2.74 15.70 -16.72
C LEU A 3 -3.18 17.17 -16.53
N SER A 4 -4.49 17.41 -16.36
CA SER A 4 -4.97 18.73 -15.98
C SER A 4 -4.54 19.09 -14.55
N SER A 5 -4.52 20.38 -14.22
CA SER A 5 -4.20 20.84 -12.86
C SER A 5 -5.18 20.29 -11.82
N GLU A 6 -6.47 20.23 -12.16
CA GLU A 6 -7.51 19.66 -11.30
C GLU A 6 -7.26 18.16 -11.05
N GLU A 7 -6.90 17.42 -12.10
CA GLU A 7 -6.63 15.98 -11.96
C GLU A 7 -5.40 15.73 -11.09
N ARG A 8 -4.34 16.53 -11.28
CA ARG A 8 -3.15 16.46 -10.44
C ARG A 8 -3.47 16.79 -8.98
N GLN A 9 -4.24 17.84 -8.73
CA GLN A 9 -4.65 18.22 -7.38
C GLN A 9 -5.47 17.12 -6.71
N TRP A 10 -6.38 16.47 -7.44
CA TRP A 10 -7.13 15.33 -6.91
C TRP A 10 -6.19 14.19 -6.51
N ILE A 11 -5.25 13.80 -7.39
CA ILE A 11 -4.26 12.76 -7.10
C ILE A 11 -3.47 13.14 -5.83
N ASP A 12 -2.91 14.34 -5.76
CA ASP A 12 -2.09 14.79 -4.63
C ASP A 12 -2.87 14.73 -3.30
N GLN A 13 -4.14 15.15 -3.31
CA GLN A 13 -5.01 15.07 -2.13
C GLN A 13 -5.27 13.63 -1.69
N GLN A 14 -5.62 12.74 -2.63
CA GLN A 14 -5.90 11.35 -2.28
C GLN A 14 -4.64 10.63 -1.78
N LEU A 15 -3.49 10.86 -2.42
CA LEU A 15 -2.23 10.23 -2.02
C LEU A 15 -1.75 10.72 -0.65
N SER A 16 -1.98 12.00 -0.32
CA SER A 16 -1.71 12.54 1.02
C SER A 16 -2.56 11.87 2.10
N LEU A 17 -3.87 11.68 1.83
CA LEU A 17 -4.77 10.98 2.73
C LEU A 17 -4.38 9.50 2.90
N ILE A 18 -4.05 8.81 1.79
CA ILE A 18 -3.54 7.45 1.81
C ILE A 18 -2.31 7.37 2.72
N GLY A 19 -1.28 8.19 2.47
CA GLY A 19 -0.05 8.16 3.26
C GLY A 19 -0.26 8.42 4.76
N THR A 20 -1.20 9.32 5.10
CA THR A 20 -1.59 9.59 6.49
C THR A 20 -2.21 8.35 7.14
N LEU A 21 -3.22 7.75 6.50
CA LEU A 21 -3.88 6.55 7.01
C LEU A 21 -2.93 5.36 7.12
N GLN A 22 -2.01 5.20 6.16
CA GLN A 22 -0.99 4.14 6.21
C GLN A 22 -0.07 4.30 7.41
N THR A 23 0.31 5.54 7.74
CA THR A 23 1.14 5.84 8.90
C THR A 23 0.37 5.55 10.19
N GLU A 24 -0.89 5.98 10.30
CA GLU A 24 -1.70 5.69 11.48
C GLU A 24 -1.95 4.19 11.71
N ILE A 25 -2.16 3.43 10.63
CA ILE A 25 -2.28 1.96 10.71
C ILE A 25 -0.96 1.35 11.16
N HIS A 26 0.17 1.87 10.66
CA HIS A 26 1.49 1.41 11.09
C HIS A 26 1.76 1.67 12.57
N ASP A 27 1.32 2.82 13.09
CA ASP A 27 1.49 3.15 14.51
C ASP A 27 0.75 2.16 15.41
N LEU A 28 -0.44 1.70 15.01
CA LEU A 28 -1.15 0.61 15.70
C LEU A 28 -0.38 -0.71 15.62
N PHE A 29 0.16 -1.04 14.45
CA PHE A 29 1.03 -2.21 14.30
C PHE A 29 2.24 -2.14 15.25
N LEU A 30 2.84 -0.96 15.43
CA LEU A 30 3.97 -0.79 16.36
C LEU A 30 3.53 -0.84 17.84
N SER A 31 2.36 -0.29 18.20
CA SER A 31 1.85 -0.37 19.58
C SER A 31 1.57 -1.81 20.00
N ALA A 32 1.21 -2.66 19.05
CA ALA A 32 1.04 -4.10 19.20
C ALA A 32 2.33 -4.93 19.14
N GLN A 33 3.52 -4.31 19.22
CA GLN A 33 4.81 -5.00 19.08
C GLN A 33 4.98 -5.75 17.75
N GLY A 34 4.29 -5.29 16.69
CA GLY A 34 4.28 -5.98 15.40
C GLY A 34 5.66 -6.11 14.77
N ALA A 35 6.59 -5.18 15.03
CA ALA A 35 7.96 -5.28 14.52
C ALA A 35 8.68 -6.53 15.08
N ASP A 36 8.52 -6.80 16.38
CA ASP A 36 9.13 -7.97 17.02
C ASP A 36 8.44 -9.26 16.56
N ALA A 37 7.11 -9.26 16.44
CA ALA A 37 6.35 -10.38 15.90
C ALA A 37 6.79 -10.72 14.45
N CYS A 38 6.98 -9.71 13.61
CA CYS A 38 7.49 -9.88 12.24
C CYS A 38 8.93 -10.41 12.21
N ALA A 39 9.80 -9.94 13.11
CA ALA A 39 11.18 -10.44 13.18
C ALA A 39 11.23 -11.92 13.61
N GLN A 40 10.35 -12.33 14.52
CA GLN A 40 10.24 -13.72 14.98
C GLN A 40 9.73 -14.66 13.88
N CYS A 41 8.72 -14.23 13.10
CA CYS A 41 8.20 -15.01 11.97
C CYS A 41 9.01 -14.80 10.67
N GLN A 42 10.10 -14.04 10.73
CA GLN A 42 10.98 -13.67 9.61
C GLN A 42 10.23 -13.08 8.42
N GLY A 43 9.12 -12.39 8.66
CA GLY A 43 8.30 -11.82 7.60
C GLY A 43 7.74 -12.88 6.65
N SER A 44 7.30 -14.03 7.17
CA SER A 44 6.63 -15.08 6.37
C SER A 44 5.55 -14.53 5.43
N CYS A 45 4.82 -13.48 5.82
CA CYS A 45 3.85 -12.80 4.94
C CYS A 45 4.48 -12.07 3.75
N CYS A 46 5.68 -11.51 3.91
CA CYS A 46 6.48 -10.92 2.85
C CYS A 46 7.07 -11.98 1.92
N GLU A 47 7.47 -13.14 2.45
CA GLU A 47 7.95 -14.26 1.65
C GLU A 47 6.87 -14.86 0.73
N LEU A 48 5.59 -14.73 1.07
CA LEU A 48 4.50 -15.21 0.21
C LEU A 48 4.25 -14.31 -1.03
N GLY A 49 5.00 -13.22 -1.20
CA GLY A 49 4.98 -12.43 -2.42
C GLY A 49 3.70 -11.59 -2.60
N HIS A 50 2.98 -11.28 -1.53
CA HIS A 50 1.75 -10.48 -1.57
C HIS A 50 1.98 -8.97 -1.80
N ASN A 51 3.20 -8.58 -2.19
CA ASN A 51 3.51 -7.21 -2.53
C ASN A 51 2.91 -6.86 -3.91
N HIS A 52 1.73 -6.25 -3.86
CA HIS A 52 1.02 -5.82 -5.05
C HIS A 52 0.92 -4.30 -5.08
N MET A 53 2.02 -3.64 -5.48
CA MET A 53 2.02 -2.18 -5.69
C MET A 53 0.85 -1.78 -6.57
N THR A 54 -0.06 -0.98 -6.02
CA THR A 54 -1.20 -0.44 -6.78
C THR A 54 -0.74 0.81 -7.55
N LEU A 55 -1.60 1.31 -8.45
CA LEU A 55 -1.35 2.57 -9.14
C LEU A 55 -1.13 3.74 -8.15
N ALA A 56 -1.95 3.82 -7.10
CA ALA A 56 -1.82 4.88 -6.10
C ALA A 56 -0.48 4.82 -5.35
N ASN A 57 -0.02 3.63 -4.97
CA ASN A 57 1.27 3.46 -4.29
C ASN A 57 2.45 3.88 -5.18
N LEU A 58 2.42 3.46 -6.45
CA LEU A 58 3.47 3.83 -7.39
C LEU A 58 3.49 5.34 -7.65
N LEU A 59 2.33 5.98 -7.81
CA LEU A 59 2.25 7.43 -7.99
C LEU A 59 2.80 8.16 -6.76
N ALA A 60 2.46 7.73 -5.55
CA ALA A 60 3.00 8.31 -4.32
C ALA A 60 4.52 8.21 -4.27
N ALA A 61 5.08 7.03 -4.60
CA ALA A 61 6.52 6.82 -4.62
C ALA A 61 7.24 7.68 -5.68
N ILE A 62 6.66 7.80 -6.89
CA ILE A 62 7.22 8.63 -7.97
C ILE A 62 7.17 10.11 -7.60
N LEU A 63 6.05 10.60 -7.07
CA LEU A 63 5.89 12.02 -6.72
C LEU A 63 6.79 12.45 -5.55
N GLN A 64 7.14 11.51 -4.67
CA GLN A 64 8.07 11.76 -3.56
C GLN A 64 9.54 11.54 -3.94
N ASP A 65 9.83 11.02 -5.14
CA ASP A 65 11.17 10.55 -5.54
C ASP A 65 11.75 9.50 -4.56
N LYS A 66 10.89 8.57 -4.14
CA LYS A 66 11.17 7.57 -3.10
C LYS A 66 10.90 6.13 -3.53
N LEU A 67 10.92 5.84 -4.82
CA LEU A 67 10.80 4.46 -5.28
C LEU A 67 12.16 3.76 -5.13
N PRO A 68 12.34 2.83 -4.18
CA PRO A 68 13.60 2.10 -4.06
C PRO A 68 13.80 1.15 -5.24
N ALA A 69 15.04 0.71 -5.44
CA ALA A 69 15.35 -0.35 -6.40
C ALA A 69 14.62 -1.64 -6.01
N ALA A 70 13.97 -2.27 -6.99
CA ALA A 70 13.30 -3.55 -6.81
C ALA A 70 14.28 -4.71 -7.10
N HIS A 71 14.39 -5.64 -6.16
CA HIS A 71 15.24 -6.84 -6.23
C HIS A 71 14.40 -8.06 -6.64
N PHE A 72 14.18 -8.22 -7.95
CA PHE A 72 13.32 -9.28 -8.50
C PHE A 72 13.88 -10.71 -8.35
N ASP A 73 15.09 -10.85 -7.81
CA ASP A 73 15.70 -12.11 -7.37
C ASP A 73 15.20 -12.58 -6.00
N ARG A 74 14.50 -11.71 -5.24
CA ARG A 74 13.86 -12.03 -3.95
C ARG A 74 12.37 -12.29 -4.13
N THR A 75 11.76 -13.02 -3.21
CA THR A 75 10.31 -13.33 -3.29
C THR A 75 9.42 -12.09 -3.17
N CYS A 76 9.82 -11.12 -2.32
CA CYS A 76 9.29 -9.77 -2.34
C CYS A 76 10.38 -8.82 -2.88
N PRO A 77 10.12 -8.07 -3.97
CA PRO A 77 11.13 -7.20 -4.58
C PRO A 77 11.62 -6.07 -3.68
N PHE A 78 10.88 -5.75 -2.62
CA PHE A 78 11.19 -4.66 -1.70
C PHE A 78 11.62 -5.14 -0.32
N LEU A 79 11.77 -6.45 -0.10
CA LEU A 79 12.28 -6.99 1.15
C LEU A 79 13.80 -6.83 1.19
N GLY A 80 14.29 -5.93 2.04
CA GLY A 80 15.71 -5.70 2.32
C GLY A 80 16.19 -6.50 3.53
N ASP A 81 17.49 -6.42 3.82
CA ASP A 81 18.11 -7.21 4.89
C ASP A 81 17.66 -6.77 6.30
N ASN A 82 17.19 -5.53 6.43
CA ASN A 82 16.62 -4.97 7.67
C ASN A 82 15.10 -4.77 7.57
N GLY A 83 14.43 -5.55 6.73
CA GLY A 83 12.99 -5.43 6.48
C GLY A 83 12.66 -4.66 5.20
N CYS A 84 11.39 -4.27 5.07
CA CYS A 84 10.88 -3.65 3.84
C CYS A 84 11.55 -2.30 3.55
N THR A 85 12.05 -2.15 2.32
CA THR A 85 12.71 -0.93 1.79
C THR A 85 11.73 0.17 1.38
N LEU A 86 10.43 -0.13 1.31
CA LEU A 86 9.41 0.86 1.05
C LEU A 86 9.07 1.63 2.33
N ASP A 87 9.08 2.95 2.22
CA ASP A 87 8.48 3.86 3.20
C ASP A 87 7.02 3.48 3.46
N ILE A 88 6.57 3.64 4.71
CA ILE A 88 5.22 3.26 5.14
C ILE A 88 4.13 3.86 4.26
N ALA A 89 4.23 5.16 3.97
CA ALA A 89 3.28 5.93 3.17
C ALA A 89 3.22 5.55 1.68
N VAL A 90 4.06 4.60 1.23
CA VAL A 90 4.04 4.09 -0.15
C VAL A 90 3.96 2.57 -0.22
N ARG A 91 3.87 1.87 0.92
CA ARG A 91 3.70 0.41 0.94
C ARG A 91 2.39 -0.01 0.26
N PRO A 92 2.32 -1.18 -0.39
CA PRO A 92 1.06 -1.69 -0.92
C PRO A 92 -0.02 -1.76 0.15
N TYR A 93 -1.26 -1.59 -0.27
CA TYR A 93 -2.44 -1.70 0.58
C TYR A 93 -2.42 -2.97 1.47
N ASN A 94 -2.27 -4.16 0.89
CA ASN A 94 -2.23 -5.40 1.67
C ASN A 94 -1.04 -5.46 2.64
N CYS A 95 0.09 -4.84 2.31
CA CYS A 95 1.27 -4.85 3.18
C CYS A 95 1.11 -3.97 4.42
N ILE A 96 0.11 -3.08 4.46
CA ILE A 96 -0.18 -2.24 5.61
C ILE A 96 -1.43 -2.67 6.37
N THR A 97 -2.41 -3.25 5.66
CA THR A 97 -3.70 -3.67 6.26
C THR A 97 -3.73 -5.14 6.68
N PHE A 98 -2.66 -5.89 6.45
CA PHE A 98 -2.54 -7.24 6.98
C PHE A 98 -1.82 -7.19 8.33
N ILE A 99 -2.53 -7.62 9.38
CA ILE A 99 -1.97 -7.93 10.70
C ILE A 99 -2.25 -9.40 10.98
N CYS A 100 -1.28 -10.13 11.56
CA CYS A 100 -1.50 -11.52 11.97
C CYS A 100 -2.30 -11.57 13.28
N GLU A 101 -2.83 -12.75 13.59
CA GLU A 101 -3.64 -12.98 14.80
C GLU A 101 -2.90 -12.54 16.08
N ASP A 102 -1.59 -12.83 16.19
CA ASP A 102 -0.79 -12.42 17.35
C ASP A 102 -0.75 -10.89 17.53
N VAL A 103 -0.57 -10.15 16.43
CA VAL A 103 -0.54 -8.68 16.44
C VAL A 103 -1.92 -8.11 16.73
N GLU A 104 -2.97 -8.70 16.15
CA GLU A 104 -4.35 -8.28 16.41
C GLU A 104 -4.75 -8.50 17.88
N GLN A 105 -4.41 -9.64 18.46
CA GLN A 105 -4.70 -9.96 19.86
C GLN A 105 -3.91 -9.11 20.86
N ALA A 106 -2.77 -8.54 20.43
CA ALA A 106 -1.99 -7.61 21.25
C ALA A 106 -2.60 -6.19 21.30
N LEU A 107 -3.49 -5.83 20.37
CA LEU A 107 -4.22 -4.56 20.38
C LEU A 107 -5.36 -4.59 21.40
N SER A 108 -5.64 -3.45 22.04
CA SER A 108 -6.88 -3.27 22.81
C SER A 108 -8.11 -3.33 21.88
N VAL A 109 -9.30 -3.57 22.45
CA VAL A 109 -10.55 -3.56 21.69
C VAL A 109 -10.77 -2.20 21.00
N GLU A 110 -10.42 -1.09 21.65
CA GLU A 110 -10.48 0.25 21.06
C GLU A 110 -9.51 0.41 19.90
N GLU A 111 -8.30 -0.11 20.02
CA GLU A 111 -7.28 -0.06 18.97
C GLU A 111 -7.66 -0.95 17.77
N GLN A 112 -8.20 -2.15 17.99
CA GLN A 112 -8.74 -3.00 16.91
C GLN A 112 -9.86 -2.29 16.16
N ASN A 113 -10.82 -1.70 16.88
CA ASN A 113 -11.90 -0.92 16.27
C ASN A 113 -11.37 0.27 15.47
N ARG A 114 -10.28 0.92 15.95
CA ARG A 114 -9.61 1.99 15.21
C ARG A 114 -8.93 1.45 13.96
N PHE A 115 -8.21 0.34 14.05
CA PHE A 115 -7.57 -0.32 12.91
C PHE A 115 -8.57 -0.60 11.79
N TYR A 116 -9.68 -1.27 12.08
CA TYR A 116 -10.70 -1.59 11.08
C TYR A 116 -11.36 -0.36 10.47
N ARG A 117 -11.55 0.72 11.25
CA ARG A 117 -12.05 2.00 10.71
C ARG A 117 -11.07 2.64 9.74
N LEU A 118 -9.78 2.68 10.10
CA LEU A 118 -8.73 3.24 9.25
C LEU A 118 -8.56 2.40 7.98
N GLU A 119 -8.58 1.08 8.09
CA GLU A 119 -8.54 0.15 6.96
C GLU A 119 -9.70 0.39 5.99
N GLN A 120 -10.93 0.56 6.50
CA GLN A 120 -12.10 0.83 5.66
C GLN A 120 -11.99 2.18 4.93
N GLN A 121 -11.50 3.22 5.61
CA GLN A 121 -11.22 4.52 5.01
C GLN A 121 -10.17 4.41 3.91
N LEU A 122 -9.07 3.70 4.20
CA LEU A 122 -7.99 3.49 3.25
C LEU A 122 -8.48 2.72 2.01
N ARG A 123 -9.23 1.64 2.21
CA ARG A 123 -9.85 0.86 1.14
C ARG A 123 -10.72 1.72 0.22
N SER A 124 -11.51 2.63 0.80
CA SER A 124 -12.39 3.53 0.04
C SER A 124 -11.59 4.46 -0.89
N LEU A 125 -10.41 4.92 -0.48
CA LEU A 125 -9.52 5.72 -1.32
C LEU A 125 -8.96 4.91 -2.50
N TYR A 126 -8.56 3.66 -2.28
CA TYR A 126 -8.11 2.78 -3.37
C TYR A 126 -9.23 2.43 -4.34
N ILE A 127 -10.47 2.22 -3.84
CA ILE A 127 -11.66 2.04 -4.67
C ILE A 127 -11.90 3.29 -5.52
N ALA A 128 -11.79 4.49 -4.95
CA ALA A 128 -11.94 5.73 -5.71
C ALA A 128 -10.91 5.84 -6.84
N PHE A 129 -9.66 5.41 -6.63
CA PHE A 129 -8.68 5.29 -7.71
C PHE A 129 -9.08 4.25 -8.77
N ASP A 130 -9.56 3.08 -8.35
CA ASP A 130 -10.01 2.01 -9.25
C ASP A 130 -11.19 2.45 -10.13
N GLU A 131 -12.19 3.11 -9.55
CA GLU A 131 -13.32 3.68 -10.28
C GLU A 131 -12.88 4.79 -11.24
N ARG A 132 -11.84 5.56 -10.88
CA ARG A 132 -11.38 6.70 -11.67
C ARG A 132 -10.49 6.31 -12.85
N TYR A 133 -9.60 5.34 -12.67
CA TYR A 133 -8.57 5.01 -13.67
C TYR A 133 -8.61 3.54 -14.11
N LEU A 134 -8.50 3.33 -15.43
CA LEU A 134 -8.48 2.00 -16.04
C LEU A 134 -7.35 1.12 -15.50
N GLY A 135 -6.19 1.73 -15.17
CA GLY A 135 -5.02 1.01 -14.68
C GLY A 135 -4.93 0.83 -13.18
N SER A 136 -5.87 1.36 -12.42
CA SER A 136 -5.94 1.09 -10.99
C SER A 136 -6.62 -0.26 -10.73
N SER A 137 -6.25 -0.87 -9.59
CA SER A 137 -6.84 -2.08 -9.03
C SER A 137 -6.24 -2.32 -7.64
N LEU A 138 -7.04 -2.82 -6.71
CA LEU A 138 -6.57 -3.36 -5.43
C LEU A 138 -5.66 -4.59 -5.58
N GLN A 139 -5.74 -5.29 -6.72
CA GLN A 139 -4.92 -6.48 -7.00
C GLN A 139 -3.49 -6.13 -7.42
N GLY A 140 -3.18 -4.84 -7.63
CA GLY A 140 -1.86 -4.39 -8.06
C GLY A 140 -1.80 -3.99 -9.53
N LEU A 141 -0.90 -3.04 -9.82
CA LEU A 141 -0.72 -2.40 -11.11
C LEU A 141 -0.32 -3.39 -12.21
N LEU A 142 0.67 -4.25 -11.93
CA LEU A 142 1.21 -5.18 -12.93
C LEU A 142 0.20 -6.27 -13.28
N ILE A 143 -0.56 -6.78 -12.32
CA ILE A 143 -1.65 -7.73 -12.57
C ILE A 143 -2.72 -7.06 -13.44
N ARG A 144 -3.13 -5.84 -13.08
CA ARG A 144 -4.10 -5.07 -13.86
C ARG A 144 -3.63 -4.85 -15.30
N SER A 145 -2.34 -4.54 -15.49
CA SER A 145 -1.75 -4.25 -16.80
C SER A 145 -1.93 -5.36 -17.84
N GLN A 146 -2.01 -6.63 -17.41
CA GLN A 146 -2.21 -7.77 -18.30
C GLN A 146 -3.57 -7.72 -19.03
N SER A 147 -4.55 -7.05 -18.42
CA SER A 147 -5.90 -6.87 -18.99
C SER A 147 -6.08 -5.57 -19.78
N MET A 148 -5.03 -4.74 -19.91
CA MET A 148 -5.18 -3.36 -20.39
C MET A 148 -4.93 -3.13 -21.89
N ALA A 149 -4.60 -4.15 -22.69
CA ALA A 149 -4.46 -4.06 -24.16
C ALA A 149 -3.75 -2.78 -24.69
N GLY A 150 -2.70 -2.31 -24.01
CA GLY A 150 -1.95 -1.10 -24.40
C GLY A 150 -2.55 0.25 -23.98
N SER A 151 -3.63 0.24 -23.20
CA SER A 151 -4.24 1.45 -22.62
C SER A 151 -3.29 2.13 -21.62
N LEU A 152 -3.41 3.45 -21.49
CA LEU A 152 -2.65 4.22 -20.51
C LEU A 152 -3.17 3.94 -19.09
N PHE A 153 -2.27 3.83 -18.10
CA PHE A 153 -2.64 3.55 -16.71
C PHE A 153 -3.57 4.60 -16.10
N LEU A 154 -3.38 5.87 -16.47
CA LEU A 154 -4.19 7.01 -16.01
C LEU A 154 -5.32 7.36 -16.98
N ALA A 155 -5.63 6.50 -17.96
CA ALA A 155 -6.84 6.68 -18.76
C ALA A 155 -8.07 6.56 -17.86
N ARG A 156 -9.03 7.48 -18.03
CA ARG A 156 -10.29 7.45 -17.27
C ARG A 156 -11.13 6.24 -17.68
N ARG A 157 -11.89 5.72 -16.72
CA ARG A 157 -12.95 4.74 -16.98
C ARG A 157 -14.17 5.40 -17.61
#